data_AF-A0ABD6F1H2-F1
#
_entry.id   AF-A0ABD6F1H2-F1
#
_cell.length_a   1.000
_cell.length_b   1.000
_cell.length_c   1.000
_cell.angle_alpha   90.00
_cell.angle_beta   90.00
_cell.angle_gamma   90.00
#
_symmetry.space_group_name_H-M   'P 1'
#
loop_
_entity.id
_entity.type
_entity.pdbx_description
1 polymer ?
#
loop_
_entity_poly.entity_id
_entity_poly.type
_entity_poly.pdbx_seq_one_letter_code
_entity_poly.pdbx_strand_id
1 'polypeptide(L)'
;MLENYLSSEWPNKTACEINRWKYVVPSFANLPQLFMNPENKGYSVSDLLTKYLGLAPSQEHPLPWDTPQCGSFVRDEQPTPVTSIFKLPAVLHAESLIPSPKLMEDKLKPVFLHLVDGHSTEADIAQRIKTLIDYGIGPRWLCFNIAALYWRIKGSPNEAITCLRAALYFEPERHADIALTQLASIILRTAKVEHLSDVVAVLSAAMRVNPNEVRSFQLEIQ
;
A
#
# COMPACT_ATOMS: atom_id res chain seq x y z
N MET A 1 6.77 14.12 34.37
CA MET A 1 6.23 14.33 33.01
C MET A 1 5.01 13.43 32.74
N LEU A 2 5.02 12.15 33.13
CA LEU A 2 3.84 11.24 33.03
C LEU A 2 2.70 11.54 34.02
N GLU A 3 3.01 12.12 35.19
CA GLU A 3 2.00 12.40 36.24
C GLU A 3 0.89 13.36 35.79
N ASN A 4 1.18 14.29 34.88
CA ASN A 4 0.19 15.23 34.36
C ASN A 4 -0.90 14.55 33.53
N TYR A 5 -0.57 13.44 32.85
CA TYR A 5 -1.50 12.67 32.01
C TYR A 5 -2.42 11.75 32.83
N LEU A 6 -2.13 11.58 34.12
CA LEU A 6 -2.90 10.75 35.06
C LEU A 6 -3.81 11.58 35.96
N SER A 7 -3.75 12.91 35.88
CA SER A 7 -4.61 13.80 36.66
C SER A 7 -6.07 13.72 36.16
N SER A 8 -7.03 13.81 37.08
CA SER A 8 -8.47 13.87 36.75
C SER A 8 -8.86 15.10 35.92
N GLU A 9 -7.99 16.11 35.88
CA GLU A 9 -8.16 17.34 35.11
C GLU A 9 -7.54 17.25 33.72
N TRP A 10 -6.90 16.13 33.38
CA TRP A 10 -6.34 15.87 32.06
C TRP A 10 -7.32 15.05 31.19
N PRO A 11 -7.54 15.44 29.92
CA PRO A 11 -7.12 16.70 29.32
C PRO A 11 -8.07 17.84 29.74
N ASN A 12 -7.51 19.02 30.08
CA ASN A 12 -8.35 20.16 30.41
C ASN A 12 -9.09 20.67 29.16
N LYS A 13 -10.23 21.37 29.35
CA LYS A 13 -11.10 21.81 28.24
C LYS A 13 -10.33 22.59 27.16
N THR A 14 -9.43 23.48 27.56
CA THR A 14 -8.60 24.27 26.65
C THR A 14 -7.64 23.40 25.85
N ALA A 15 -6.99 22.41 26.48
CA ALA A 15 -6.14 21.43 25.80
C ALA A 15 -6.97 20.53 24.88
N CYS A 16 -8.20 20.17 25.25
CA CYS A 16 -9.11 19.42 24.39
C CYS A 16 -9.65 20.25 23.22
N GLU A 17 -9.74 21.57 23.35
CA GLU A 17 -10.17 22.50 22.30
C GLU A 17 -9.02 22.85 21.35
N ILE A 18 -7.80 22.98 21.86
CA ILE A 18 -6.58 23.19 21.07
C ILE A 18 -6.21 21.91 20.31
N ASN A 19 -6.25 20.76 20.99
CA ASN A 19 -5.98 19.44 20.40
C ASN A 19 -7.27 18.74 19.95
N ARG A 20 -8.37 19.50 19.79
CA ARG A 20 -9.61 18.95 19.26
C ARG A 20 -9.26 18.36 17.91
N TRP A 21 -9.58 17.08 17.72
CA TRP A 21 -9.36 16.38 16.47
C TRP A 21 -10.02 17.20 15.34
N LYS A 22 -9.23 18.02 14.65
CA LYS A 22 -9.68 18.83 13.50
C LYS A 22 -9.85 17.96 12.25
N TYR A 23 -9.49 16.68 12.35
CA TYR A 23 -9.66 15.71 11.29
C TYR A 23 -11.14 15.35 11.18
N VAL A 24 -11.66 15.50 9.97
CA VAL A 24 -12.94 14.91 9.57
C VAL A 24 -12.85 13.43 9.88
N VAL A 25 -13.71 12.93 10.77
CA VAL A 25 -13.79 11.50 11.06
C VAL A 25 -13.93 10.77 9.73
N PRO A 26 -13.07 9.79 9.41
CA PRO A 26 -13.13 9.08 8.15
C PRO A 26 -14.54 8.53 7.93
N SER A 27 -15.20 8.98 6.87
CA SER A 27 -16.43 8.37 6.39
C SER A 27 -16.08 7.41 5.26
N PHE A 28 -16.97 6.48 4.92
CA PHE A 28 -16.78 5.62 3.73
C PHE A 28 -16.55 6.42 2.44
N ALA A 29 -17.05 7.66 2.38
CA ALA A 29 -16.82 8.57 1.26
C ALA A 29 -15.42 9.22 1.28
N ASN A 30 -14.78 9.33 2.45
CA ASN A 30 -13.52 10.04 2.66
C ASN A 30 -12.51 9.20 3.47
N LEU A 31 -12.37 7.93 3.13
CA LEU A 31 -11.33 7.08 3.70
C LEU A 31 -9.94 7.57 3.25
N PRO A 32 -8.94 7.58 4.15
CA PRO A 32 -7.57 7.90 3.78
C PRO A 32 -7.05 6.88 2.76
N GLN A 33 -6.35 7.36 1.75
CA GLN A 33 -5.68 6.52 0.75
C GLN A 33 -4.19 6.56 1.09
N LEU A 34 -3.68 5.45 1.62
CA LEU A 34 -2.31 5.38 2.15
C LEU A 34 -1.46 4.41 1.33
N PHE A 35 -0.19 4.76 1.19
CA PHE A 35 0.87 3.91 0.68
C PHE A 35 2.11 4.17 1.53
N MET A 36 2.61 3.15 2.22
CA MET A 36 3.81 3.28 3.03
C MET A 36 5.01 3.36 2.12
N ASN A 37 5.73 4.49 2.14
CA ASN A 37 6.90 4.70 1.31
C ASN A 37 8.00 3.69 1.72
N PRO A 38 8.46 2.80 0.83
CA PRO A 38 9.52 1.84 1.12
C PRO A 38 10.87 2.48 1.52
N GLU A 39 11.06 3.77 1.24
CA GLU A 39 12.22 4.55 1.71
C GLU A 39 12.33 4.58 3.23
N ASN A 40 11.20 4.53 3.96
CA ASN A 40 11.17 4.41 5.42
C ASN A 40 11.83 3.12 5.92
N LYS A 41 12.01 2.13 5.03
CA LYS A 41 12.69 0.86 5.30
C LYS A 41 14.10 0.79 4.70
N GLY A 42 14.62 1.91 4.19
CA GLY A 42 15.97 2.01 3.63
C GLY A 42 16.09 1.62 2.16
N TYR A 43 14.99 1.56 1.41
CA TYR A 43 14.99 1.24 -0.02
C TYR A 43 14.79 2.47 -0.88
N SER A 44 15.73 2.78 -1.78
CA SER A 44 15.58 3.83 -2.78
C SER A 44 14.73 3.33 -3.95
N VAL A 45 13.46 3.73 -4.00
CA VAL A 45 12.55 3.33 -5.09
C VAL A 45 12.90 4.04 -6.40
N SER A 46 13.36 5.29 -6.31
CA SER A 46 13.83 6.05 -7.48
C SER A 46 15.02 5.36 -8.16
N ASP A 47 16.04 4.92 -7.41
CA ASP A 47 17.17 4.17 -7.98
C ASP A 47 16.72 2.85 -8.63
N LEU A 48 15.72 2.20 -8.04
CA LEU A 48 15.15 0.97 -8.57
C LEU A 48 14.47 1.18 -9.91
N LEU A 49 13.69 2.25 -10.05
CA LEU A 49 12.98 2.58 -11.28
C LEU A 49 13.84 3.36 -12.30
N THR A 50 15.10 3.68 -11.98
CA THR A 50 15.99 4.43 -12.88
C THR A 50 17.35 3.73 -13.03
N LYS A 51 18.26 3.96 -12.08
CA LYS A 51 19.64 3.51 -12.08
C LYS A 51 19.80 2.01 -12.33
N TYR A 52 19.03 1.16 -11.65
CA TYR A 52 19.11 -0.30 -11.85
C TYR A 52 18.52 -0.78 -13.17
N LEU A 53 17.75 0.06 -13.87
CA LEU A 53 17.31 -0.16 -15.25
C LEU A 53 18.26 0.46 -16.28
N GLY A 54 19.34 1.12 -15.85
CA GLY A 54 20.26 1.83 -16.74
C GLY A 54 19.65 3.09 -17.37
N LEU A 55 18.62 3.67 -16.76
CA LEU A 55 17.95 4.88 -17.24
C LEU A 55 18.46 6.12 -16.49
N ALA A 56 18.68 7.21 -17.22
CA ALA A 56 18.85 8.53 -16.61
C ALA A 56 17.51 9.03 -15.99
N PRO A 57 17.53 9.99 -15.03
CA PRO A 57 16.33 10.40 -14.31
C PRO A 57 15.14 10.84 -15.19
N SER A 58 15.42 11.55 -16.29
CA SER A 58 14.40 12.02 -17.24
C SER A 58 14.27 11.15 -18.49
N GLN A 59 14.98 10.03 -18.56
CA GLN A 59 14.95 9.15 -19.71
C GLN A 59 13.79 8.18 -19.57
N GLU A 60 12.90 8.14 -20.56
CA GLU A 60 11.80 7.18 -20.61
C GLU A 60 12.30 5.76 -20.93
N HIS A 61 11.56 4.76 -20.46
CA HIS A 61 11.83 3.37 -20.80
C HIS A 61 11.63 3.13 -22.32
N PRO A 62 12.42 2.28 -22.98
CA PRO A 62 12.19 1.92 -24.38
C PRO A 62 10.79 1.34 -24.62
N LEU A 63 10.17 1.72 -25.74
CA LEU A 63 8.90 1.18 -26.23
C LEU A 63 9.07 -0.25 -26.79
N PRO A 64 8.00 -1.07 -26.82
CA PRO A 64 6.62 -0.79 -26.39
C PRO A 64 6.44 -0.88 -24.87
N TRP A 65 5.52 -0.07 -24.33
CA TRP A 65 5.14 -0.11 -22.92
C TRP A 65 3.95 -1.03 -22.67
N ASP A 66 3.99 -1.68 -21.51
CA ASP A 66 2.98 -2.58 -21.02
C ASP A 66 2.89 -2.49 -19.47
N THR A 67 1.90 -3.16 -18.91
CA THR A 67 1.56 -3.11 -17.49
C THR A 67 2.19 -4.27 -16.70
N PRO A 68 2.46 -4.09 -15.39
CA PRO A 68 3.06 -5.14 -14.57
C PRO A 68 2.06 -6.29 -14.34
N GLN A 69 2.52 -7.52 -14.59
CA GLN A 69 1.72 -8.75 -14.45
C GLN A 69 2.25 -9.57 -13.26
N CYS A 70 1.41 -9.82 -12.26
CA CYS A 70 1.82 -10.48 -11.01
C CYS A 70 1.32 -11.93 -10.88
N GLY A 71 0.30 -12.32 -11.64
CA GLY A 71 -0.40 -13.61 -11.46
C GLY A 71 0.42 -14.86 -11.77
N SER A 72 1.51 -14.73 -12.54
CA SER A 72 2.41 -15.85 -12.84
C SER A 72 3.16 -16.38 -11.62
N PHE A 73 3.39 -15.55 -10.61
CA PHE A 73 4.22 -15.87 -9.44
C PHE A 73 3.44 -16.50 -8.27
N VAL A 74 2.12 -16.61 -8.40
CA VAL A 74 1.18 -17.05 -7.35
C VAL A 74 0.75 -18.52 -7.54
N ARG A 75 1.05 -19.14 -8.70
CA ARG A 75 0.45 -20.43 -9.10
C ARG A 75 0.86 -21.64 -8.27
N ASP A 76 2.02 -21.58 -7.61
CA ASP A 76 2.60 -22.71 -6.84
C ASP A 76 2.74 -22.38 -5.35
N GLU A 77 1.76 -21.67 -4.77
CA GLU A 77 1.76 -21.30 -3.36
C GLU A 77 1.73 -22.53 -2.43
N GLN A 78 2.79 -22.70 -1.65
CA GLN A 78 2.73 -23.49 -0.42
C GLN A 78 1.95 -22.68 0.64
N PRO A 79 1.07 -23.29 1.44
CA PRO A 79 0.28 -22.57 2.42
C PRO A 79 1.18 -21.91 3.48
N THR A 80 1.29 -20.59 3.48
CA THR A 80 1.91 -19.81 4.57
C THR A 80 0.83 -19.25 5.49
N PRO A 81 1.12 -18.87 6.75
CA PRO A 81 0.13 -18.25 7.63
C PRO A 81 -0.58 -17.03 7.01
N VAL A 82 0.12 -16.30 6.14
CA VAL A 82 -0.39 -15.13 5.43
C VAL A 82 -1.36 -15.51 4.29
N THR A 83 -1.25 -16.70 3.70
CA THR A 83 -2.16 -17.15 2.63
C THR A 83 -3.62 -17.26 3.09
N SER A 84 -3.86 -17.51 4.39
CA SER A 84 -5.21 -17.55 4.96
C SER A 84 -5.94 -16.22 4.91
N ILE A 85 -5.20 -15.09 4.91
CA ILE A 85 -5.79 -13.74 4.80
C ILE A 85 -6.53 -13.57 3.46
N PHE A 86 -6.02 -14.17 2.39
CA PHE A 86 -6.66 -14.11 1.07
C PHE A 86 -7.95 -14.92 0.96
N LYS A 87 -8.28 -15.72 1.98
CA LYS A 87 -9.55 -16.46 2.06
C LYS A 87 -10.63 -15.70 2.82
N LEU A 88 -10.31 -14.52 3.37
CA LEU A 88 -11.28 -13.70 4.09
C LEU A 88 -12.37 -13.20 3.12
N PRO A 89 -13.67 -13.25 3.52
CA PRO A 89 -14.78 -12.77 2.69
C PRO A 89 -14.58 -11.36 2.11
N ALA A 90 -14.02 -10.43 2.90
CA ALA A 90 -13.74 -9.08 2.43
C ALA A 90 -12.73 -9.03 1.28
N VAL A 91 -11.68 -9.87 1.34
CA VAL A 91 -10.65 -9.96 0.30
C VAL A 91 -11.23 -10.58 -0.95
N LEU A 92 -11.95 -11.70 -0.82
CA LEU A 92 -12.61 -12.37 -1.94
C LEU A 92 -13.63 -11.44 -2.62
N HIS A 93 -14.36 -10.64 -1.85
CA HIS A 93 -15.27 -9.64 -2.41
C HIS A 93 -14.52 -8.59 -3.23
N ALA A 94 -13.43 -8.02 -2.69
CA ALA A 94 -12.63 -7.03 -3.39
C ALA A 94 -11.99 -7.60 -4.67
N GLU A 95 -11.54 -8.85 -4.64
CA GLU A 95 -11.00 -9.56 -5.82
C GLU A 95 -12.06 -9.80 -6.91
N SER A 96 -13.33 -9.96 -6.53
CA SER A 96 -14.41 -10.17 -7.49
C SER A 96 -14.84 -8.89 -8.25
N LEU A 97 -14.36 -7.72 -7.81
CA LEU A 97 -14.74 -6.44 -8.41
C LEU A 97 -14.03 -6.21 -9.74
N ILE A 98 -14.79 -5.69 -10.70
CA ILE A 98 -14.29 -5.30 -12.02
C ILE A 98 -13.63 -3.92 -11.92
N PRO A 99 -12.53 -3.66 -12.67
CA PRO A 99 -11.89 -2.36 -12.71
C PRO A 99 -12.88 -1.22 -13.02
N SER A 100 -12.80 -0.14 -12.25
CA SER A 100 -13.72 0.99 -12.38
C SER A 100 -13.09 2.31 -11.94
N PRO A 101 -13.37 3.45 -12.61
CA PRO A 101 -12.96 4.76 -12.15
C PRO A 101 -13.39 5.09 -10.71
N LYS A 102 -14.54 4.56 -10.25
CA LYS A 102 -15.02 4.77 -8.87
C LYS A 102 -14.11 4.14 -7.81
N LEU A 103 -13.33 3.13 -8.21
CA LEU A 103 -12.40 2.42 -7.34
C LEU A 103 -11.00 3.04 -7.38
N MET A 104 -10.73 4.00 -8.26
CA MET A 104 -9.42 4.66 -8.34
C MET A 104 -9.08 5.37 -7.03
N GLU A 105 -7.81 5.30 -6.66
CA GLU A 105 -7.24 6.05 -5.53
C GLU A 105 -6.50 7.27 -6.04
N ASP A 106 -7.25 8.29 -6.49
CA ASP A 106 -6.67 9.49 -7.11
C ASP A 106 -5.69 10.24 -6.22
N LYS A 107 -5.82 10.17 -4.89
CA LYS A 107 -4.88 10.83 -3.96
C LYS A 107 -3.51 10.13 -3.94
N LEU A 108 -3.41 8.90 -4.44
CA LEU A 108 -2.16 8.17 -4.58
C LEU A 108 -1.45 8.41 -5.91
N LYS A 109 -2.10 9.04 -6.90
CA LYS A 109 -1.46 9.35 -8.19
C LYS A 109 -0.21 10.22 -8.02
N PRO A 110 -0.22 11.33 -7.25
CA PRO A 110 0.99 12.11 -7.01
C PRO A 110 2.08 11.29 -6.34
N VAL A 111 1.72 10.46 -5.35
CA VAL A 111 2.67 9.56 -4.66
C VAL A 111 3.34 8.60 -5.64
N PHE A 112 2.57 8.03 -6.56
CA PHE A 112 3.10 7.14 -7.60
C PHE A 112 4.06 7.84 -8.55
N LEU A 113 3.73 9.05 -9.02
CA LEU A 113 4.60 9.83 -9.90
C LEU A 113 5.89 10.27 -9.19
N HIS A 114 5.81 10.58 -7.90
CA HIS A 114 6.98 10.93 -7.08
C HIS A 114 7.95 9.77 -6.85
N LEU A 115 7.58 8.51 -7.14
CA LEU A 115 8.53 7.38 -7.08
C LEU A 115 9.73 7.55 -8.04
N VAL A 116 9.61 8.40 -9.05
CA VAL A 116 10.67 8.79 -10.00
C VAL A 116 10.75 10.30 -10.15
N ASP A 117 10.56 11.02 -9.04
CA ASP A 117 10.68 12.49 -8.95
C ASP A 117 9.74 13.26 -9.91
N GLY A 118 8.66 12.63 -10.38
CA GLY A 118 7.68 13.25 -11.28
C GLY A 118 8.15 13.42 -12.73
N HIS A 119 9.30 12.84 -13.11
CA HIS A 119 9.86 12.99 -14.46
C HIS A 119 9.26 12.02 -15.50
N SER A 120 8.40 11.09 -15.08
CA SER A 120 7.83 10.03 -15.92
C SER A 120 6.32 10.01 -15.88
N THR A 121 5.71 9.45 -16.94
CA THR A 121 4.27 9.19 -16.98
C THR A 121 3.89 7.92 -16.19
N GLU A 122 2.61 7.79 -15.83
CA GLU A 122 2.12 6.57 -15.17
C GLU A 122 2.40 5.29 -15.99
N ALA A 123 2.35 5.39 -17.32
CA ALA A 123 2.59 4.27 -18.23
C ALA A 123 4.07 3.89 -18.33
N ASP A 124 4.97 4.88 -18.36
CA ASP A 124 6.41 4.66 -18.31
C ASP A 124 6.82 3.99 -16.98
N ILE A 125 6.30 4.47 -15.84
CA ILE A 125 6.54 3.85 -14.52
C ILE A 125 6.00 2.41 -14.49
N ALA A 126 4.80 2.17 -15.04
CA ALA A 126 4.23 0.83 -15.14
C ALA A 126 5.14 -0.12 -15.93
N GLN A 127 5.69 0.34 -17.06
CA GLN A 127 6.64 -0.43 -17.84
C GLN A 127 7.93 -0.70 -17.07
N ARG A 128 8.48 0.29 -16.37
CA ARG A 128 9.68 0.10 -15.52
C ARG A 128 9.43 -0.97 -14.47
N ILE A 129 8.29 -0.93 -13.78
CA ILE A 129 7.90 -1.95 -12.80
C ILE A 129 7.80 -3.33 -13.46
N LYS A 130 7.19 -3.41 -14.64
CA LYS A 130 7.10 -4.67 -15.40
C LYS A 130 8.49 -5.23 -15.70
N THR A 131 9.41 -4.42 -16.20
CA THR A 131 10.80 -4.82 -16.46
C THR A 131 11.48 -5.34 -15.18
N LEU A 132 11.31 -4.66 -14.04
CA LEU A 132 11.87 -5.12 -12.76
C LEU A 132 11.35 -6.51 -12.37
N ILE A 133 10.06 -6.76 -12.55
CA ILE A 133 9.41 -8.04 -12.23
C ILE A 133 9.90 -9.15 -13.18
N ASP A 134 9.84 -8.91 -14.48
CA ASP A 134 10.16 -9.90 -15.52
C ASP A 134 11.61 -10.36 -15.44
N TYR A 135 12.53 -9.44 -15.17
CA TYR A 135 13.97 -9.71 -15.10
C TYR A 135 14.48 -9.93 -13.66
N GLY A 136 13.61 -9.83 -12.65
CA GLY A 136 13.98 -10.05 -11.25
C GLY A 136 15.02 -9.05 -10.72
N ILE A 137 14.89 -7.77 -11.08
CA ILE A 137 15.81 -6.72 -10.67
C ILE A 137 15.33 -6.12 -9.35
N GLY A 138 16.17 -6.22 -8.32
CA GLY A 138 15.89 -5.73 -6.97
C GLY A 138 14.99 -6.65 -6.13
N PRO A 139 14.56 -6.19 -4.94
CA PRO A 139 13.74 -7.01 -4.04
C PRO A 139 12.35 -7.26 -4.62
N ARG A 140 11.99 -8.52 -4.87
CA ARG A 140 10.71 -8.90 -5.49
C ARG A 140 9.50 -8.35 -4.75
N TRP A 141 9.47 -8.45 -3.43
CA TRP A 141 8.36 -7.94 -2.61
C TRP A 141 8.11 -6.44 -2.83
N LEU A 142 9.17 -5.67 -3.06
CA LEU A 142 9.11 -4.23 -3.29
C LEU A 142 8.51 -3.94 -4.67
N CYS A 143 9.01 -4.62 -5.71
CA CYS A 143 8.48 -4.51 -7.08
C CYS A 143 6.98 -4.85 -7.13
N PHE A 144 6.54 -5.88 -6.41
CA PHE A 144 5.13 -6.25 -6.33
C PHE A 144 4.29 -5.24 -5.52
N ASN A 145 4.83 -4.62 -4.47
CA ASN A 145 4.12 -3.58 -3.73
C ASN A 145 3.89 -2.30 -4.57
N ILE A 146 4.87 -1.88 -5.37
CA ILE A 146 4.71 -0.73 -6.28
C ILE A 146 3.84 -1.07 -7.49
N ALA A 147 3.84 -2.33 -7.95
CA ALA A 147 2.86 -2.82 -8.94
C ALA A 147 1.43 -2.78 -8.39
N ALA A 148 1.23 -3.18 -7.13
CA ALA A 148 -0.07 -3.05 -6.48
C ALA A 148 -0.53 -1.59 -6.38
N LEU A 149 0.38 -0.66 -6.05
CA LEU A 149 0.09 0.78 -6.05
C LEU A 149 -0.37 1.27 -7.43
N TYR A 150 0.28 0.83 -8.51
CA TYR A 150 -0.17 1.13 -9.87
C TYR A 150 -1.61 0.66 -10.11
N TRP A 151 -1.93 -0.59 -9.78
CA TRP A 151 -3.29 -1.10 -9.97
C TRP A 151 -4.35 -0.41 -9.10
N ARG A 152 -3.97 0.06 -7.90
CA ARG A 152 -4.83 0.91 -7.04
C ARG A 152 -5.16 2.25 -7.68
N ILE A 153 -4.18 2.95 -8.26
CA ILE A 153 -4.44 4.22 -8.97
C ILE A 153 -5.24 4.01 -10.27
N LYS A 154 -5.17 2.81 -10.86
CA LYS A 154 -6.01 2.40 -12.01
C LYS A 154 -7.41 1.90 -11.61
N GLY A 155 -7.70 1.76 -10.31
CA GLY A 155 -9.00 1.30 -9.82
C GLY A 155 -9.28 -0.18 -10.11
N SER A 156 -8.22 -0.99 -10.10
CA SER A 156 -8.25 -2.43 -10.37
C SER A 156 -7.89 -3.22 -9.10
N PRO A 157 -8.85 -3.46 -8.18
CA PRO A 157 -8.55 -4.12 -6.91
C PRO A 157 -8.11 -5.58 -7.10
N ASN A 158 -8.64 -6.29 -8.09
CA ASN A 158 -8.27 -7.67 -8.39
C ASN A 158 -6.78 -7.81 -8.75
N GLU A 159 -6.27 -6.93 -9.63
CA GLU A 159 -4.85 -6.92 -10.01
C GLU A 159 -3.97 -6.45 -8.86
N ALA A 160 -4.42 -5.44 -8.11
CA ALA A 160 -3.70 -4.96 -6.94
C ALA A 160 -3.53 -6.07 -5.90
N ILE A 161 -4.61 -6.80 -5.56
CA ILE A 161 -4.57 -7.91 -4.60
C ILE A 161 -3.69 -9.05 -5.12
N THR A 162 -3.72 -9.34 -6.42
CA THR A 162 -2.83 -10.33 -7.03
C THR A 162 -1.35 -9.96 -6.84
N CYS A 163 -0.99 -8.69 -7.03
CA CYS A 163 0.37 -8.22 -6.75
C CYS A 163 0.71 -8.22 -5.26
N LEU A 164 -0.21 -7.85 -4.36
CA LEU A 164 0.02 -7.91 -2.91
C LEU A 164 0.22 -9.34 -2.42
N ARG A 165 -0.49 -10.30 -3.02
CA ARG A 165 -0.29 -11.73 -2.78
C ARG A 165 1.12 -12.16 -3.16
N ALA A 166 1.57 -11.82 -4.37
CA ALA A 166 2.95 -12.07 -4.78
C ALA A 166 3.98 -11.40 -3.85
N ALA A 167 3.72 -10.17 -3.40
CA ALA A 167 4.61 -9.48 -2.45
C ALA A 167 4.75 -10.25 -1.13
N LEU A 168 3.63 -10.71 -0.55
CA LEU A 168 3.61 -11.48 0.70
C LEU A 168 4.17 -12.89 0.54
N TYR A 169 4.08 -13.47 -0.65
CA TYR A 169 4.74 -14.73 -0.96
C TYR A 169 6.27 -14.59 -0.90
N PHE A 170 6.84 -13.52 -1.46
CA PHE A 170 8.29 -13.31 -1.48
C PHE A 170 8.87 -12.75 -0.18
N GLU A 171 8.08 -12.02 0.61
CA GLU A 171 8.51 -11.48 1.91
C GLU A 171 7.37 -11.57 2.94
N PRO A 172 7.13 -12.77 3.51
CA PRO A 172 6.00 -12.99 4.42
C PRO A 172 6.23 -12.42 5.83
N GLU A 173 7.48 -12.05 6.19
CA GLU A 173 7.84 -11.68 7.55
C GLU A 173 8.26 -10.21 7.69
N ARG A 174 9.39 -9.80 7.13
CA ARG A 174 10.05 -8.53 7.53
C ARG A 174 9.35 -7.27 7.01
N HIS A 175 8.66 -7.38 5.88
CA HIS A 175 8.03 -6.24 5.17
C HIS A 175 6.58 -6.51 4.79
N ALA A 176 5.98 -7.54 5.40
CA ALA A 176 4.59 -7.89 5.18
C ALA A 176 3.62 -6.78 5.62
N ASP A 177 4.03 -5.90 6.54
CA ASP A 177 3.24 -4.75 6.98
C ASP A 177 2.87 -3.82 5.81
N ILE A 178 3.75 -3.59 4.83
CA ILE A 178 3.44 -2.79 3.63
C ILE A 178 2.30 -3.43 2.85
N ALA A 179 2.45 -4.69 2.46
CA ALA A 179 1.44 -5.34 1.64
C ALA A 179 0.11 -5.54 2.38
N LEU A 180 0.15 -5.88 3.68
CA LEU A 180 -1.05 -6.02 4.51
C LEU A 180 -1.78 -4.70 4.72
N THR A 181 -1.07 -3.58 4.89
CA THR A 181 -1.69 -2.25 5.02
C THR A 181 -2.34 -1.82 3.71
N GLN A 182 -1.69 -2.08 2.57
CA GLN A 182 -2.29 -1.84 1.26
C GLN A 182 -3.55 -2.70 1.06
N LEU A 183 -3.49 -3.99 1.43
CA LEU A 183 -4.63 -4.91 1.34
C LEU A 183 -5.80 -4.41 2.18
N ALA A 184 -5.53 -4.04 3.44
CA ALA A 184 -6.52 -3.46 4.34
C ALA A 184 -7.19 -2.21 3.77
N SER A 185 -6.42 -1.31 3.14
CA SER A 185 -6.95 -0.12 2.47
C SER A 185 -7.90 -0.48 1.33
N ILE A 186 -7.54 -1.46 0.49
CA ILE A 186 -8.38 -1.93 -0.61
C ILE A 186 -9.69 -2.53 -0.09
N ILE A 187 -9.61 -3.44 0.89
CA ILE A 187 -10.81 -4.10 1.42
C ILE A 187 -11.68 -3.12 2.22
N LEU A 188 -11.12 -2.16 2.96
CA LEU A 188 -11.89 -1.16 3.68
C LEU A 188 -12.71 -0.27 2.72
N ARG A 189 -12.12 0.12 1.59
CA ARG A 189 -12.80 0.94 0.57
C ARG A 189 -13.90 0.21 -0.17
N THR A 190 -13.78 -1.11 -0.28
CA THR A 190 -14.75 -1.98 -0.96
C THR A 190 -15.64 -2.74 0.01
N ALA A 191 -15.46 -2.52 1.32
CA ALA A 191 -16.13 -3.26 2.38
C ALA A 191 -17.61 -2.94 2.45
N LYS A 192 -18.38 -3.98 2.75
CA LYS A 192 -19.70 -3.87 3.36
C LYS A 192 -19.54 -3.88 4.89
N VAL A 193 -20.59 -3.52 5.62
CA VAL A 193 -20.55 -3.49 7.10
C VAL A 193 -20.12 -4.85 7.69
N GLU A 194 -20.58 -5.95 7.10
CA GLU A 194 -20.20 -7.32 7.50
C GLU A 194 -18.73 -7.68 7.30
N HIS A 195 -18.00 -6.94 6.46
CA HIS A 195 -16.58 -7.17 6.15
C HIS A 195 -15.63 -6.45 7.12
N LEU A 196 -16.13 -5.59 8.01
CA LEU A 196 -15.27 -4.75 8.86
C LEU A 196 -14.40 -5.56 9.83
N SER A 197 -14.87 -6.72 10.29
CA SER A 197 -14.05 -7.64 11.12
C SER A 197 -12.82 -8.15 10.39
N ASP A 198 -12.94 -8.41 9.08
CA ASP A 198 -11.84 -8.90 8.26
C ASP A 198 -10.81 -7.78 8.06
N VAL A 199 -11.27 -6.55 7.85
CA VAL A 199 -10.39 -5.36 7.78
C VAL A 199 -9.57 -5.24 9.07
N VAL A 200 -10.21 -5.35 10.22
CA VAL A 200 -9.53 -5.30 11.53
C VAL A 200 -8.54 -6.46 11.67
N ALA A 201 -8.88 -7.66 11.20
CA ALA A 201 -7.97 -8.81 11.25
C ALA A 201 -6.70 -8.58 10.40
N VAL A 202 -6.84 -8.04 9.18
CA VAL A 202 -5.71 -7.72 8.29
C VAL A 202 -4.85 -6.61 8.88
N LEU A 203 -5.45 -5.52 9.37
CA LEU A 203 -4.71 -4.44 10.04
C LEU A 203 -3.97 -4.94 11.28
N SER A 204 -4.60 -5.78 12.09
CA SER A 204 -3.97 -6.39 13.27
C SER A 204 -2.78 -7.28 12.87
N ALA A 205 -2.84 -7.96 11.73
CA ALA A 205 -1.71 -8.70 11.18
C ALA A 205 -0.56 -7.75 10.77
N ALA A 206 -0.86 -6.64 10.09
CA ALA A 206 0.15 -5.63 9.74
C ALA A 206 0.84 -5.04 10.99
N MET A 207 0.06 -4.70 12.03
CA MET A 207 0.58 -4.16 13.29
C MET A 207 1.49 -5.13 14.04
N ARG A 208 1.22 -6.44 13.95
CA ARG A 208 2.09 -7.46 14.56
C ARG A 208 3.45 -7.56 13.88
N VAL A 209 3.51 -7.32 12.57
CA VAL A 209 4.75 -7.31 11.80
C VAL A 209 5.59 -6.08 12.18
N ASN A 210 4.97 -4.89 12.23
CA ASN A 210 5.67 -3.66 12.57
C ASN A 210 4.83 -2.74 13.46
N PRO A 211 4.98 -2.84 14.80
CA PRO A 211 4.21 -2.02 15.73
C PRO A 211 4.68 -0.56 15.75
N ASN A 212 5.87 -0.25 15.22
CA ASN A 212 6.46 1.09 15.28
C ASN A 212 5.96 2.00 14.14
N GLU A 213 5.50 1.44 13.01
CA GLU A 213 4.94 2.24 11.90
C GLU A 213 3.65 2.97 12.30
N VAL A 214 2.89 2.44 13.25
CA VAL A 214 1.69 3.11 13.78
C VAL A 214 2.06 4.41 14.51
N ARG A 215 3.29 4.54 15.03
CA ARG A 215 3.77 5.78 15.65
C ARG A 215 4.23 6.82 14.61
N SER A 216 4.75 6.42 13.45
CA SER A 216 5.09 7.36 12.36
C SER A 216 3.83 8.00 11.76
N PHE A 217 2.74 7.24 11.60
CA PHE A 217 1.45 7.81 11.16
C PHE A 217 0.85 8.83 12.14
N GLN A 218 1.20 8.80 13.43
CA GLN A 218 0.81 9.83 14.39
C GLN A 218 1.66 11.11 14.28
N LEU A 219 2.86 11.01 13.69
CA LEU A 219 3.83 12.11 13.60
C LEU A 219 3.79 12.83 12.23
N GLU A 220 3.42 12.16 11.14
CA GLU A 220 3.18 12.81 9.83
C GLU A 220 1.88 13.65 9.80
N ILE A 221 1.15 13.66 10.92
CA ILE A 221 -0.07 14.43 11.14
C ILE A 221 0.20 15.67 12.03
N GLN A 222 1.46 15.90 12.45
CA GLN A 222 1.91 17.14 13.10
C GLN A 222 2.36 18.19 12.09
#